data_AF-A0A7K2JX99-F1
#
_entry.id   AF-A0A7K2JX99-F1
#
_cell.length_a   1.000
_cell.length_b   1.000
_cell.length_c   1.000
_cell.angle_alpha   90.00
_cell.angle_beta   90.00
_cell.angle_gamma   90.00
#
_symmetry.space_group_name_H-M   'P 1'
#
loop_
_entity.id
_entity.type
_entity.pdbx_description
1 polymer ?
#
loop_
_entity_poly.entity_id
_entity_poly.type
_entity_poly.pdbx_seq_one_letter_code
_entity_poly.pdbx_strand_id
1 'polypeptide(L)'
;MAQAADDFDAFFAEEVDDRPRHPFTLYGKRYTLPESMPLMFTLGMERLQHSSNPDDIRKMLRPLFGRDTLDEWAEHGMTDRQFAVVLIYSAANIRTPGALTMQGAADAYDRQEAAKAGKAATPNRAARRKKGKRKTASSGRR
;
A
#
# COMPACT_ATOMS: atom_id res chain seq x y z
N MET A 1 37.50 4.94 29.84
CA MET A 1 37.26 3.92 28.79
C MET A 1 36.53 4.62 27.67
N ALA A 2 37.14 4.72 26.48
CA ALA A 2 36.47 5.33 25.33
C ALA A 2 35.45 4.33 24.79
N GLN A 3 34.18 4.72 24.76
CA GLN A 3 33.13 3.95 24.12
C GLN A 3 33.39 4.02 22.61
N ALA A 4 33.68 2.89 21.98
CA ALA A 4 33.79 2.83 20.52
C ALA A 4 32.47 3.36 19.93
N ALA A 5 32.55 4.31 19.00
CA ALA A 5 31.38 4.81 18.31
C ALA A 5 30.78 3.66 17.50
N ASP A 6 29.48 3.45 17.61
CA ASP A 6 28.78 2.46 16.80
C ASP A 6 28.84 2.88 15.32
N ASP A 7 29.39 2.01 14.47
CA ASP A 7 29.47 2.19 13.02
C ASP A 7 28.32 1.43 12.34
N PHE A 8 27.25 2.16 12.03
CA PHE A 8 26.09 1.59 11.35
C PHE A 8 26.37 1.17 9.91
N ASP A 9 27.34 1.80 9.23
CA ASP A 9 27.68 1.43 7.85
C ASP A 9 28.30 0.03 7.82
N ALA A 10 29.16 -0.28 8.79
CA ALA A 10 29.71 -1.62 8.99
C ALA A 10 28.61 -2.65 9.35
N PHE A 11 27.69 -2.29 10.25
CA PHE A 11 26.57 -3.15 10.64
C PHE A 11 25.66 -3.49 9.45
N PHE A 12 25.28 -2.50 8.63
CA PHE A 12 24.43 -2.74 7.46
C PHE A 12 25.14 -3.50 6.34
N ALA A 13 26.46 -3.37 6.22
CA ALA A 13 27.25 -4.17 5.28
C ALA A 13 27.21 -5.67 5.64
N GLU A 14 27.15 -6.00 6.93
CA GLU A 14 27.00 -7.39 7.41
C GLU A 14 25.55 -7.90 7.27
N GLU A 15 24.55 -7.02 7.39
CA GLU A 15 23.12 -7.35 7.26
C GLU A 15 22.61 -7.47 5.81
N VAL A 16 23.46 -7.35 4.79
CA VAL A 16 23.04 -7.52 3.39
C VAL A 16 22.55 -8.96 3.18
N ASP A 17 21.23 -9.10 3.29
CA ASP A 17 20.50 -10.34 3.20
C ASP A 17 20.49 -10.83 1.74
N ASP A 18 21.20 -11.93 1.45
CA ASP A 18 21.34 -12.52 0.11
C ASP A 18 20.07 -13.29 -0.30
N ARG A 19 18.92 -12.63 -0.19
CA ARG A 19 17.63 -13.24 -0.47
C ARG A 19 17.43 -13.37 -1.98
N PRO A 20 16.96 -14.52 -2.48
CA PRO A 20 16.72 -14.70 -3.90
C PRO A 20 15.69 -13.70 -4.40
N ARG A 21 16.09 -12.87 -5.38
CA ARG A 21 15.22 -11.90 -6.04
C ARG A 21 14.06 -12.61 -6.71
N HIS A 22 12.84 -12.11 -6.52
CA HIS A 22 11.65 -12.71 -7.12
C HIS A 22 11.37 -12.07 -8.49
N PRO A 23 11.52 -12.82 -9.61
CA PRO A 23 11.22 -12.30 -10.92
C PRO A 23 9.73 -12.51 -11.27
N PHE A 24 9.18 -11.61 -12.07
CA PHE A 24 7.87 -11.81 -12.70
C PHE A 24 7.87 -11.22 -14.11
N THR A 25 6.94 -11.67 -14.94
CA THR A 25 6.79 -11.17 -16.31
C THR A 25 5.50 -10.38 -16.45
N LEU A 26 5.59 -9.21 -17.08
CA LEU A 26 4.46 -8.33 -17.35
C LEU A 26 4.66 -7.70 -18.74
N TYR A 27 3.65 -7.81 -19.60
CA TYR A 27 3.70 -7.39 -21.02
C TYR A 27 4.92 -7.94 -21.79
N GLY A 28 5.34 -9.18 -21.50
CA GLY A 28 6.50 -9.81 -22.14
C GLY A 28 7.86 -9.34 -21.63
N LYS A 29 7.90 -8.35 -20.73
CA LYS A 29 9.12 -7.87 -20.05
C LYS A 29 9.28 -8.57 -18.70
N ARG A 30 10.50 -9.02 -18.41
CA ARG A 30 10.85 -9.64 -17.11
C ARG A 30 11.31 -8.56 -16.14
N TYR A 31 10.63 -8.47 -15.01
CA TYR A 31 10.97 -7.60 -13.89
C TYR A 31 11.60 -8.42 -12.78
N THR A 32 12.54 -7.82 -12.06
CA THR A 32 13.19 -8.42 -10.90
C THR A 32 12.98 -7.49 -9.71
N LEU A 33 12.29 -7.98 -8.68
CA LEU A 33 12.07 -7.19 -7.47
C LEU A 33 13.38 -7.03 -6.68
N PRO A 34 13.56 -5.90 -5.97
CA PRO A 34 14.70 -5.73 -5.07
C PRO A 34 14.64 -6.72 -3.90
N GLU A 35 15.80 -6.98 -3.29
CA GLU A 35 15.96 -7.90 -2.15
C GLU A 35 15.24 -7.41 -0.88
N SER A 36 15.16 -6.09 -0.73
CA SER A 36 14.51 -5.43 0.40
C SER A 36 13.66 -4.25 -0.08
N MET A 37 12.71 -3.83 0.75
CA MET A 37 11.77 -2.76 0.41
C MET A 37 12.48 -1.41 0.42
N PRO A 38 12.64 -0.72 -0.73
CA PRO A 38 13.37 0.54 -0.74
C PRO A 38 12.62 1.60 0.07
N LEU A 39 13.34 2.35 0.92
CA LEU A 39 12.75 3.40 1.75
C LEU A 39 11.93 4.42 0.91
N MET A 40 12.44 4.75 -0.28
CA MET A 40 11.78 5.67 -1.21
C MET A 40 10.42 5.17 -1.70
N PHE A 41 10.23 3.85 -1.80
CA PHE A 41 8.93 3.28 -2.16
C PHE A 41 7.91 3.51 -1.03
N THR A 42 8.29 3.20 0.21
CA THR A 42 7.42 3.39 1.39
C THR A 42 7.02 4.86 1.55
N LEU A 43 7.98 5.78 1.47
CA LEU A 43 7.69 7.22 1.53
C LEU A 43 6.86 7.71 0.35
N GLY A 44 7.07 7.15 -0.85
CA GLY A 44 6.27 7.47 -2.03
C GLY A 44 4.80 7.07 -1.84
N MET A 45 4.56 5.90 -1.24
CA MET A 45 3.22 5.38 -1.00
C MET A 45 2.44 6.23 0.02
N GLU A 46 3.10 6.78 1.03
CA GLU A 46 2.50 7.76 1.94
C GLU A 46 2.18 9.09 1.23
N ARG A 47 3.09 9.60 0.39
CA ARG A 47 2.85 10.82 -0.37
C ARG A 47 1.68 10.70 -1.34
N LEU A 48 1.54 9.55 -1.99
CA LEU A 48 0.43 9.30 -2.93
C LEU A 48 -0.94 9.32 -2.26
N GLN A 49 -1.04 8.97 -0.97
CA GLN A 49 -2.31 9.11 -0.25
C GLN A 49 -2.77 10.56 -0.13
N HIS A 50 -1.84 11.51 -0.28
CA HIS A 50 -2.07 12.95 -0.14
C HIS A 50 -1.82 13.73 -1.44
N SER A 51 -1.51 13.05 -2.54
CA SER A 51 -1.14 13.67 -3.83
C SER A 51 -2.02 13.18 -4.96
N SER A 52 -2.38 14.11 -5.86
CA SER A 52 -3.03 13.80 -7.13
C SER A 52 -2.08 13.97 -8.33
N ASN A 53 -0.78 14.18 -8.07
CA ASN A 53 0.20 14.38 -9.12
C ASN A 53 0.70 13.03 -9.68
N PRO A 54 0.53 12.75 -10.98
CA PRO A 54 1.02 11.52 -11.60
C PRO A 54 2.55 11.35 -11.52
N ASP A 55 3.32 12.45 -11.44
CA ASP A 55 4.78 12.36 -11.28
C ASP A 55 5.21 11.73 -9.97
N ASP A 56 4.38 11.80 -8.93
CA ASP A 56 4.68 11.15 -7.65
C ASP A 56 4.57 9.62 -7.76
N ILE A 57 3.69 9.12 -8.64
CA ILE A 57 3.58 7.69 -8.95
C ILE A 57 4.86 7.23 -9.67
N ARG A 58 5.33 8.00 -10.67
CA ARG A 58 6.60 7.72 -11.37
C ARG A 58 7.77 7.65 -10.39
N LYS A 59 7.89 8.63 -9.49
CA LYS A 59 8.95 8.68 -8.47
C LYS A 59 8.87 7.49 -7.50
N MET A 60 7.67 7.08 -7.09
CA MET A 60 7.47 5.92 -6.22
C MET A 60 7.86 4.61 -6.89
N LEU A 61 7.57 4.43 -8.19
CA LEU A 61 7.84 3.19 -8.92
C LEU A 61 9.30 3.02 -9.32
N ARG A 62 10.00 4.13 -9.54
CA ARG A 62 11.39 4.13 -10.01
C ARG A 62 12.35 3.23 -9.21
N PRO A 63 12.32 3.19 -7.87
CA PRO A 63 13.16 2.30 -7.07
C PRO A 63 12.83 0.80 -7.23
N LEU A 64 11.61 0.46 -7.66
CA LEU A 64 11.18 -0.93 -7.80
C LEU A 64 11.36 -1.47 -9.22
N PHE A 65 10.98 -0.70 -10.23
CA PHE A 65 10.86 -1.20 -11.59
C PHE A 65 11.72 -0.46 -12.62
N GLY A 66 12.29 0.70 -12.25
CA GLY A 66 13.06 1.55 -13.15
C GLY A 66 12.30 2.81 -13.59
N ARG A 67 12.99 3.68 -14.35
CA ARG A 67 12.53 5.05 -14.65
C ARG A 67 11.24 5.12 -15.48
N ASP A 68 11.09 4.25 -16.47
CA ASP A 68 10.11 4.44 -17.55
C ASP A 68 8.93 3.47 -17.45
N THR A 69 8.85 2.71 -16.36
CA THR A 69 7.90 1.59 -16.25
C THR A 69 6.44 2.03 -16.23
N LEU A 70 6.13 3.16 -15.60
CA LEU A 70 4.73 3.62 -15.55
C LEU A 70 4.23 4.01 -16.95
N ASP A 71 5.06 4.68 -17.73
CA ASP A 71 4.69 5.12 -19.07
C ASP A 71 4.55 3.91 -20.01
N GLU A 72 5.45 2.92 -19.93
CA GLU A 72 5.32 1.64 -20.64
C GLU A 72 4.01 0.92 -20.30
N TRP A 73 3.65 0.84 -19.01
CA TRP A 73 2.42 0.17 -18.59
C TRP A 73 1.18 0.93 -19.04
N ALA A 74 1.22 2.26 -19.02
CA ALA A 74 0.13 3.10 -19.51
C ALA A 74 -0.06 2.95 -21.02
N GLU A 75 1.02 2.88 -21.81
CA GLU A 75 0.98 2.61 -23.26
C GLU A 75 0.36 1.25 -23.58
N HIS A 76 0.59 0.24 -22.72
CA HIS A 76 -0.07 -1.07 -22.82
C HIS A 76 -1.52 -1.08 -22.30
N GLY A 77 -2.07 0.07 -21.88
CA GLY A 77 -3.44 0.20 -21.40
C GLY A 77 -3.67 -0.36 -20.01
N MET A 78 -2.66 -0.34 -19.13
CA MET A 78 -2.81 -0.80 -17.75
C MET A 78 -3.90 -0.01 -17.01
N THR A 79 -4.85 -0.73 -16.43
CA THR A 79 -5.91 -0.16 -15.59
C THR A 79 -5.46 0.07 -14.15
N ASP A 80 -6.13 0.97 -13.43
CA ASP A 80 -5.89 1.22 -12.00
C ASP A 80 -5.95 -0.06 -11.15
N ARG A 81 -6.88 -0.97 -11.46
CA ARG A 81 -6.98 -2.27 -10.80
C ARG A 81 -5.74 -3.11 -11.03
N GLN A 82 -5.30 -3.27 -12.28
CA GLN A 82 -4.10 -4.05 -12.61
C GLN A 82 -2.87 -3.45 -11.94
N PHE A 83 -2.75 -2.12 -11.95
CA PHE A 83 -1.69 -1.41 -11.27
C PHE A 83 -1.67 -1.70 -9.76
N ALA A 84 -2.82 -1.60 -9.08
CA ALA A 84 -2.92 -1.89 -7.66
C ALA A 84 -2.56 -3.36 -7.32
N VAL A 85 -2.95 -4.31 -8.19
CA VAL A 85 -2.58 -5.72 -8.04
C VAL A 85 -1.07 -5.92 -8.12
N VAL A 86 -0.40 -5.29 -9.09
CA VAL A 86 1.07 -5.35 -9.22
C VAL A 86 1.75 -4.76 -7.98
N LEU A 87 1.23 -3.66 -7.43
CA LEU A 87 1.78 -3.07 -6.20
C LEU A 87 1.62 -4.00 -4.99
N ILE A 88 0.45 -4.58 -4.78
CA ILE A 88 0.19 -5.52 -3.68
C ILE A 88 1.09 -6.75 -3.79
N TYR A 89 1.18 -7.34 -4.99
CA TYR A 89 2.05 -8.47 -5.27
C TYR A 89 3.52 -8.14 -4.99
N SER A 90 3.99 -6.99 -5.46
CA SER A 90 5.39 -6.58 -5.31
C SER A 90 5.73 -6.30 -3.84
N ALA A 91 4.88 -5.56 -3.12
CA ALA A 91 5.11 -5.27 -1.72
C ALA A 91 5.15 -6.53 -0.84
N ALA A 92 4.29 -7.51 -1.12
CA ALA A 92 4.28 -8.78 -0.41
C ALA A 92 5.54 -9.62 -0.70
N ASN A 93 5.90 -9.76 -1.98
CA ASN A 93 7.01 -10.62 -2.38
C ASN A 93 8.41 -10.02 -2.13
N ILE A 94 8.53 -8.69 -1.99
CA ILE A 94 9.77 -8.07 -1.50
C ILE A 94 9.99 -8.39 -0.01
N ARG A 95 8.93 -8.32 0.81
CA ARG A 95 9.04 -8.61 2.25
C ARG A 95 9.26 -10.10 2.53
N THR A 96 8.57 -10.95 1.76
CA THR A 96 8.61 -12.39 1.91
C THR A 96 8.45 -13.03 0.52
N PRO A 97 9.57 -13.41 -0.13
CA PRO A 97 9.52 -13.99 -1.47
C PRO A 97 8.56 -15.19 -1.56
N GLY A 98 7.66 -15.17 -2.54
CA GLY A 98 6.66 -16.23 -2.76
C GLY A 98 5.44 -16.17 -1.83
N ALA A 99 5.34 -15.19 -0.93
CA ALA A 99 4.21 -15.09 0.01
C ALA A 99 2.86 -14.83 -0.65
N LEU A 100 2.84 -14.24 -1.86
CA LEU A 100 1.60 -13.90 -2.52
C LEU A 100 1.67 -14.20 -4.01
N THR A 101 0.69 -14.96 -4.51
CA THR A 101 0.50 -15.19 -5.94
C THR A 101 -0.16 -13.98 -6.60
N MET A 102 -0.08 -13.87 -7.93
CA MET A 102 -0.77 -12.80 -8.67
C MET A 102 -2.29 -12.84 -8.45
N GLN A 103 -2.87 -14.05 -8.43
CA GLN A 103 -4.29 -14.23 -8.12
C GLN A 103 -4.61 -13.83 -6.68
N GLY A 104 -3.76 -14.19 -5.72
CA GLY A 104 -3.90 -13.76 -4.33
C GLY A 104 -3.84 -12.24 -4.16
N ALA A 105 -3.02 -11.54 -4.96
CA ALA A 105 -2.98 -10.08 -4.98
C ALA A 105 -4.26 -9.46 -5.56
N ALA A 106 -4.83 -10.07 -6.61
CA ALA A 106 -6.13 -9.66 -7.15
C ALA A 106 -7.25 -9.82 -6.12
N ASP A 107 -7.32 -10.98 -5.45
CA ASP A 107 -8.31 -11.22 -4.40
C ASP A 107 -8.14 -10.26 -3.22
N ALA A 108 -6.89 -9.95 -2.85
CA ALA A 108 -6.59 -8.99 -1.79
C ALA A 108 -7.08 -7.58 -2.15
N TYR A 109 -6.87 -7.14 -3.39
CA TYR A 109 -7.41 -5.88 -3.89
C TYR A 109 -8.94 -5.85 -3.82
N ASP A 110 -9.60 -6.87 -4.38
CA ASP A 110 -11.07 -6.93 -4.44
C ASP A 110 -11.68 -6.94 -3.02
N ARG A 111 -11.04 -7.62 -2.06
CA ARG A 111 -11.44 -7.57 -0.64
C ARG A 111 -11.27 -6.19 -0.02
N GLN A 112 -10.18 -5.47 -0.33
CA GLN A 112 -9.95 -4.13 0.18
C GLN A 112 -10.97 -3.13 -0.37
N GLU A 113 -11.26 -3.19 -1.67
CA GLU A 113 -12.27 -2.34 -2.30
C GLU A 113 -13.67 -2.64 -1.77
N ALA A 114 -14.03 -3.93 -1.62
CA ALA A 114 -15.29 -4.32 -0.99
C ALA A 114 -15.40 -3.81 0.47
N ALA A 115 -14.31 -3.85 1.24
CA ALA A 115 -14.28 -3.34 2.60
C ALA A 115 -14.39 -1.81 2.68
N LYS A 116 -13.85 -1.07 1.71
CA LYS A 116 -14.02 0.38 1.61
C LYS A 116 -15.45 0.74 1.19
N ALA A 117 -16.01 0.03 0.21
CA ALA A 117 -17.39 0.20 -0.23
C ALA A 117 -18.39 -0.10 0.90
N GLY A 118 -18.15 -1.15 1.70
CA GLY A 118 -18.96 -1.49 2.86
C GLY A 118 -18.87 -0.51 4.04
N LYS A 119 -17.82 0.33 4.09
CA LYS A 119 -17.67 1.40 5.10
C LYS A 119 -18.26 2.74 4.65
N ALA A 120 -18.58 2.90 3.36
CA ALA A 120 -19.20 4.10 2.82
C ALA A 120 -20.72 4.10 3.05
N ALA A 121 -21.16 4.23 4.32
CA ALA A 121 -22.42 4.84 4.74
C ALA A 121 -22.70 4.51 6.23
N THR A 122 -21.93 5.08 7.16
CA THR A 122 -22.50 5.31 8.49
C THR A 122 -22.92 6.76 8.58
N PRO A 123 -24.22 7.10 8.44
CA PRO A 123 -24.66 8.47 8.67
C PRO A 123 -24.31 8.85 10.11
N ASN A 124 -23.41 9.82 10.18
CA ASN A 124 -22.98 10.64 11.31
C ASN A 124 -23.64 10.30 12.67
N ARG A 125 -22.83 9.77 13.61
CA ARG A 125 -23.19 9.50 15.02
C ARG A 125 -23.84 10.70 15.72
N ALA A 126 -23.63 11.93 15.22
CA ALA A 126 -24.26 13.15 15.69
C ALA A 126 -25.79 13.21 15.48
N ALA A 127 -26.34 12.56 14.43
CA ALA A 127 -27.78 12.56 14.15
C ALA A 127 -28.58 11.70 15.15
N ARG A 128 -27.95 10.67 15.74
CA ARG A 128 -28.62 9.79 16.74
C ARG A 128 -28.84 10.47 18.09
N ARG A 129 -28.06 11.50 18.46
CA ARG A 129 -28.23 12.20 19.76
C ARG A 129 -29.38 13.20 19.79
N LYS A 130 -29.92 13.65 18.65
CA LYS A 130 -31.03 14.63 18.62
C LYS A 130 -32.43 14.02 18.73
N LYS A 131 -32.59 12.70 18.70
CA LYS A 131 -33.92 12.04 18.78
C LYS A 131 -34.30 11.55 20.19
N GLY A 132 -33.54 11.92 21.21
CA GLY A 132 -33.76 11.52 22.61
C GLY A 132 -34.18 12.70 23.50
N LYS A 133 -35.28 13.39 23.20
CA LYS A 133 -35.94 14.25 24.19
C LYS A 133 -37.42 14.47 23.87
N ARG A 134 -38.25 13.44 24.07
CA ARG A 134 -39.67 13.65 24.37
C ARG A 134 -39.91 13.29 25.82
N LYS A 135 -40.28 14.33 26.57
CA LYS A 135 -40.48 14.40 28.01
C LYS A 135 -41.48 13.34 28.48
N THR A 136 -41.08 12.56 29.48
CA THR A 136 -41.99 11.92 30.44
C THR A 136 -42.75 13.02 31.18
N ALA A 137 -44.07 13.09 30.98
CA ALA A 137 -44.96 13.88 31.82
C ALA A 137 -45.56 12.94 32.86
N SER A 138 -45.00 12.98 34.07
CA SER A 138 -45.63 12.49 35.28
C SER A 138 -46.53 13.59 35.86
N SER A 139 -47.80 13.30 36.12
CA SER A 139 -48.50 13.82 37.30
C SER A 139 -49.80 13.04 37.51
N GLY A 140 -49.86 12.27 38.59
CA GLY A 140 -51.13 11.83 39.16
C GLY A 140 -51.82 12.94 39.97
N ARG A 141 -52.99 12.57 40.52
CA ARG A 141 -53.89 13.29 41.45
C ARG A 141 -54.75 14.41 40.83
N ARG A 142 -56.05 14.16 40.65
CA ARG A 142 -57.07 14.17 41.71
C ARG A 142 -58.28 13.37 41.28
#